data_AF-A0A0M3JI80-F1
#
_entry.id   AF-A0A0M3JI80-F1
#
_cell.length_a   1.000
_cell.length_b   1.000
_cell.length_c   1.000
_cell.angle_alpha   90.00
_cell.angle_beta   90.00
_cell.angle_gamma   90.00
#
_symmetry.space_group_name_H-M   'P 1'
#
loop_
_entity.id
_entity.type
_entity.pdbx_description
1 polymer ?
#
loop_
_entity_poly.entity_id
_entity_poly.type
_entity_poly.pdbx_seq_one_letter_code
_entity_poly.pdbx_strand_id
1 'polypeptide(L)'
;MGYWPIVHGEKWHANKYDLTNLLIHTSLTRAMEIFLNIYVSQDQRNASRRLIHLDQGGLGLGGGSKGYFMNMDKYKKQIDAYKQYMINKIKLVAEDAGETKTEQEIAGGVEEMINLEKSIAEVGEPQTIERGGA
;
A
#
# COMPACT_ATOMS: atom_id res chain seq x y z
N MET A 1 11.03 -13.12 3.95
CA MET A 1 10.00 -12.16 4.42
C MET A 1 9.52 -12.65 5.77
N GLY A 2 9.59 -11.83 6.82
CA GLY A 2 9.25 -12.25 8.19
C GLY A 2 7.75 -12.46 8.40
N TYR A 3 7.32 -12.48 9.66
CA TYR A 3 5.91 -12.59 10.00
C TYR A 3 5.11 -11.34 9.58
N TRP A 4 3.86 -11.52 9.17
CA TRP A 4 2.91 -10.43 8.93
C TRP A 4 2.07 -10.21 10.21
N PRO A 5 2.12 -9.03 10.86
CA PRO A 5 1.51 -8.82 12.17
C PRO A 5 0.02 -9.17 12.26
N ILE A 6 -0.79 -8.82 11.25
CA ILE A 6 -2.24 -9.12 11.28
C ILE A 6 -2.56 -10.62 11.22
N VAL A 7 -1.67 -11.41 10.60
CA VAL A 7 -1.83 -12.87 10.47
C VAL A 7 -1.21 -13.58 11.68
N HIS A 8 0.02 -13.22 12.04
CA HIS A 8 0.85 -14.02 12.95
C HIS A 8 0.92 -13.47 14.39
N GLY A 9 0.33 -12.29 14.65
CA GLY A 9 0.24 -11.69 15.98
C GLY A 9 1.58 -11.65 16.71
N GLU A 10 1.65 -12.36 17.84
CA GLU A 10 2.81 -12.39 18.75
C GLU A 10 4.10 -12.92 18.11
N LYS A 11 4.02 -13.68 17.02
CA LYS A 11 5.21 -14.15 16.29
C LYS A 11 5.91 -12.98 15.58
N TRP A 12 5.19 -11.91 15.26
CA TRP A 12 5.79 -10.70 14.72
C TRP A 12 6.41 -9.83 15.82
N HIS A 13 7.63 -9.36 15.58
CA HIS A 13 8.36 -8.52 16.51
C HIS A 13 8.92 -7.28 15.81
N ALA A 14 8.54 -6.10 16.29
CA ALA A 14 8.97 -4.81 15.72
C ALA A 14 10.50 -4.64 15.72
N ASN A 15 11.21 -5.16 16.72
CA ASN A 15 12.67 -5.06 16.82
C ASN A 15 13.45 -6.00 15.89
N LYS A 16 12.78 -6.96 15.25
CA LYS A 16 13.36 -7.87 14.26
C LYS A 16 12.99 -7.48 12.83
N TYR A 17 12.21 -6.41 12.67
CA TYR A 17 11.66 -5.96 11.41
C TYR A 17 12.53 -4.84 10.81
N ASP A 18 12.95 -5.02 9.56
CA ASP A 18 13.63 -4.00 8.78
C ASP A 18 12.74 -3.59 7.59
N LEU A 19 12.12 -2.42 7.72
CA LEU A 19 11.23 -1.85 6.71
C LEU A 19 11.97 -1.62 5.38
N THR A 20 13.19 -1.10 5.43
CA THR A 20 13.96 -0.77 4.22
C THR A 20 14.26 -2.04 3.42
N ASN A 21 14.74 -3.09 4.09
CA ASN A 21 14.99 -4.37 3.44
C ASN A 21 13.70 -5.03 2.92
N LEU A 22 12.58 -4.91 3.64
CA LEU A 22 11.30 -5.39 3.14
C LEU A 22 10.89 -4.67 1.84
N LEU A 23 10.97 -3.34 1.82
CA LEU A 23 10.56 -2.53 0.66
C LEU A 23 11.45 -2.83 -0.55
N ILE A 24 12.78 -2.89 -0.37
CA ILE A 24 13.73 -3.25 -1.42
C ILE A 24 13.41 -4.65 -1.97
N HIS A 25 13.25 -5.64 -1.09
CA HIS A 25 12.99 -7.01 -1.52
C HIS A 25 11.64 -7.13 -2.24
N THR A 26 10.61 -6.43 -1.77
CA THR A 26 9.28 -6.42 -2.38
C THR A 26 9.29 -5.75 -3.76
N SER A 27 9.99 -4.62 -3.90
CA SER A 27 10.18 -3.94 -5.19
C SER A 27 10.93 -4.83 -6.19
N LEU A 28 12.07 -5.40 -5.78
CA LEU A 28 12.91 -6.21 -6.68
C LEU A 28 12.29 -7.56 -7.08
N THR A 29 11.52 -8.19 -6.19
CA THR A 29 10.97 -9.54 -6.46
C THR A 29 9.55 -9.55 -6.97
N ARG A 30 8.78 -8.47 -6.75
CA ARG A 30 7.36 -8.41 -7.13
C ARG A 30 6.96 -7.18 -7.94
N ALA A 31 7.90 -6.29 -8.27
CA ALA A 31 7.62 -5.03 -8.96
C ALA A 31 6.52 -4.21 -8.25
N MET A 32 6.52 -4.24 -6.91
CA MET A 32 5.57 -3.52 -6.07
C MET A 32 6.25 -2.30 -5.44
N GLU A 33 5.69 -1.13 -5.70
CA GLU A 33 6.17 0.16 -5.20
C GLU A 33 5.27 0.65 -4.07
N ILE A 34 5.61 0.21 -2.85
CA ILE A 34 4.86 0.53 -1.62
C ILE A 34 5.49 1.78 -1.00
N PHE A 35 4.68 2.83 -0.79
CA PHE A 35 5.06 4.17 -0.31
C PHE A 35 5.94 5.01 -1.24
N LEU A 36 6.93 4.40 -1.90
CA LEU A 36 7.86 5.08 -2.80
C LEU A 36 7.92 4.34 -4.13
N ASN A 37 7.77 5.10 -5.22
CA ASN A 37 8.11 4.67 -6.56
C ASN A 37 9.54 5.16 -6.86
N ILE A 38 10.43 4.24 -7.25
CA ILE A 38 11.81 4.56 -7.61
C ILE A 38 12.08 4.03 -9.01
N TYR A 39 12.31 4.93 -9.95
CA TYR A 39 12.50 4.57 -11.36
C TYR A 39 13.59 5.39 -12.02
N VAL A 40 14.14 4.85 -13.12
CA VAL A 40 15.14 5.54 -13.94
C VAL A 40 14.45 6.09 -15.17
N SER A 41 14.54 7.41 -15.37
CA SER A 41 13.94 8.09 -16.51
C SER A 41 14.93 9.05 -17.16
N GLN A 42 14.62 9.50 -18.37
CA GLN A 42 15.43 10.49 -19.08
C GLN A 42 15.33 11.84 -18.39
N ASP A 43 16.45 12.55 -18.25
CA ASP A 43 16.38 13.91 -17.73
C ASP A 43 15.64 14.82 -18.70
N GLN A 44 14.53 15.40 -18.24
CA GLN A 44 13.72 16.34 -19.00
C GLN A 44 14.50 17.59 -19.46
N ARG A 45 15.62 17.94 -18.80
CA ARG A 45 16.49 19.06 -19.17
C ARG A 45 17.66 18.67 -20.05
N ASN A 46 18.03 17.38 -20.08
CA ASN A 46 19.13 16.88 -20.89
C ASN A 46 18.89 15.42 -21.30
N ALA A 47 18.38 15.25 -22.51
CA ALA A 47 18.05 13.96 -23.09
C ALA A 47 19.23 12.96 -23.19
N SER A 48 20.47 13.42 -23.11
CA SER A 48 21.66 12.55 -23.18
C SER A 48 21.99 11.84 -21.86
N ARG A 49 21.29 12.15 -20.75
CA ARG A 49 21.48 11.49 -19.45
C ARG A 49 20.17 10.95 -18.87
N ARG A 50 20.31 10.05 -17.90
CA ARG A 50 19.22 9.49 -17.12
C ARG A 50 19.39 9.81 -15.64
N LEU A 51 18.28 9.96 -14.94
CA LEU A 51 18.23 10.25 -13.50
C LEU A 51 17.44 9.18 -12.78
N ILE A 52 17.72 9.02 -11.49
CA ILE A 52 16.87 8.27 -10.57
C ILE A 52 15.80 9.25 -10.06
N HIS A 53 14.54 8.85 -10.20
CA HIS A 53 13.39 9.57 -9.72
C HIS A 53 12.86 8.89 -8.46
N LEU A 54 12.41 9.70 -7.52
CA LEU A 54 11.62 9.25 -6.38
C LEU A 54 10.27 9.95 -6.45
N ASP A 55 9.21 9.17 -6.44
CA ASP A 55 7.83 9.64 -6.52
C ASP A 55 6.96 8.93 -5.46
N GLN A 56 5.76 9.43 -5.24
CA GLN A 56 4.79 8.80 -4.34
C GLN A 56 4.46 7.38 -4.82
N GLY A 57 4.40 6.44 -3.89
CA GLY A 57 3.94 5.08 -4.16
C GLY A 57 2.43 5.02 -4.45
N GLY A 58 1.98 3.83 -4.87
CA GLY A 58 0.56 3.59 -5.13
C GLY A 58 -0.30 3.46 -3.86
N LEU A 59 -1.58 3.82 -3.98
CA LEU A 59 -2.61 3.44 -3.00
C LEU A 59 -3.16 2.05 -3.34
N GLY A 60 -3.70 1.33 -2.36
CA GLY A 60 -4.17 -0.06 -2.55
C GLY A 60 -5.36 -0.19 -3.51
N LEU A 61 -6.11 0.89 -3.72
CA LEU A 61 -7.18 1.01 -4.71
C LEU A 61 -6.71 1.46 -6.11
N GLY A 62 -5.40 1.67 -6.30
CA GLY A 62 -4.79 2.00 -7.59
C GLY A 62 -4.57 3.49 -7.88
N GLY A 63 -3.99 3.80 -9.04
CA GLY A 63 -3.79 5.18 -9.49
C GLY A 63 -5.12 5.93 -9.64
N GLY A 64 -5.19 7.19 -9.18
CA GLY A 64 -6.44 7.98 -9.19
C GLY A 64 -7.40 7.67 -8.04
N SER A 65 -7.10 6.72 -7.17
CA SER A 65 -8.00 6.32 -6.08
C SER A 65 -8.01 7.26 -4.87
N LYS A 66 -7.14 8.29 -4.86
CA LYS A 66 -7.03 9.28 -3.79
C LYS A 66 -8.39 9.88 -3.39
N GLY A 67 -9.26 10.14 -4.38
CA GLY A 67 -10.60 10.68 -4.14
C GLY A 67 -11.48 9.80 -3.23
N TYR A 68 -11.29 8.47 -3.24
CA TYR A 68 -12.03 7.56 -2.36
C TYR A 68 -11.67 7.75 -0.89
N PHE A 69 -10.40 8.01 -0.60
CA PHE A 69 -9.90 8.24 0.75
C PHE A 69 -10.17 9.68 1.25
N MET A 70 -10.24 10.66 0.34
CA MET A 70 -10.56 12.06 0.66
C MET A 70 -12.02 12.29 1.05
N ASN A 71 -12.94 11.43 0.59
CA ASN A 71 -14.36 11.54 0.91
C ASN A 71 -14.97 10.15 1.14
N MET A 72 -14.56 9.52 2.24
CA MET A 72 -14.98 8.15 2.57
C MET A 72 -16.48 8.03 2.81
N ASP A 73 -17.16 9.09 3.25
CA ASP A 73 -18.62 9.08 3.42
C ASP A 73 -19.34 9.00 2.07
N LYS A 74 -18.94 9.82 1.09
CA LYS A 74 -19.47 9.75 -0.28
C LYS A 74 -19.16 8.41 -0.94
N TYR A 75 -17.99 7.85 -0.66
CA TYR A 75 -17.51 6.61 -1.26
C TYR A 75 -17.57 5.40 -0.32
N LYS A 76 -18.50 5.43 0.65
CA LYS A 76 -18.59 4.44 1.71
C LYS A 76 -18.69 3.01 1.15
N LYS A 77 -19.49 2.80 0.11
CA LYS A 77 -19.67 1.49 -0.52
C LYS A 77 -18.37 0.91 -1.06
N GLN A 78 -17.52 1.74 -1.67
CA GLN A 78 -16.23 1.32 -2.23
C GLN A 78 -15.25 1.00 -1.11
N ILE A 79 -15.18 1.83 -0.08
CA ILE A 79 -14.31 1.61 1.09
C ILE A 79 -14.74 0.36 1.86
N ASP A 80 -16.03 0.16 2.10
CA ASP A 80 -16.56 -1.05 2.76
C ASP A 80 -16.23 -2.31 1.95
N ALA A 81 -16.40 -2.27 0.61
CA ALA A 81 -16.05 -3.39 -0.25
C ALA A 81 -14.54 -3.69 -0.22
N TYR A 82 -13.70 -2.67 -0.14
CA TYR A 82 -12.26 -2.82 -0.05
C TYR A 82 -11.83 -3.44 1.29
N LYS A 83 -12.42 -2.97 2.40
CA LYS A 83 -12.25 -3.58 3.73
C LYS A 83 -12.63 -5.06 3.73
N GLN A 84 -13.80 -5.38 3.19
CA GLN A 84 -14.28 -6.77 3.11
C GLN A 84 -13.39 -7.64 2.22
N TYR A 85 -12.87 -7.11 1.12
CA TYR A 85 -11.89 -7.80 0.30
C TYR A 85 -10.63 -8.15 1.11
N MET A 86 -10.07 -7.18 1.85
CA MET A 86 -8.89 -7.42 2.69
C MET A 86 -9.17 -8.44 3.79
N ILE A 87 -10.28 -8.32 4.52
CA ILE A 87 -10.67 -9.28 5.57
C ILE A 87 -10.72 -10.70 5.00
N ASN A 88 -11.42 -10.89 3.88
CA ASN A 88 -11.55 -12.21 3.24
C ASN A 88 -10.20 -12.79 2.79
N LYS A 89 -9.31 -11.96 2.21
CA LYS A 89 -7.98 -12.42 1.79
C LYS A 89 -7.07 -12.72 2.96
N ILE A 90 -7.08 -11.90 4.00
CA ILE A 90 -6.24 -12.08 5.18
C ILE A 90 -6.68 -13.33 5.94
N LYS A 91 -7.99 -13.58 6.03
CA LYS A 91 -8.53 -14.82 6.61
C LYS A 91 -8.00 -16.06 5.90
N LEU A 92 -8.04 -16.08 4.55
CA LEU A 92 -7.48 -17.19 3.77
C LEU A 92 -5.98 -17.38 4.01
N VAL A 93 -5.21 -16.30 4.11
CA VAL A 93 -3.76 -16.38 4.40
C VAL A 93 -3.51 -16.89 5.83
N ALA A 94 -4.32 -16.50 6.80
CA ALA A 94 -4.21 -16.98 8.17
C ALA A 94 -4.54 -18.48 8.28
N GLU A 95 -5.60 -18.93 7.61
CA GLU A 95 -5.98 -20.35 7.52
C GLU A 95 -4.86 -21.19 6.90
N ASP A 96 -4.27 -20.74 5.79
CA ASP A 96 -3.16 -21.42 5.12
C ASP A 96 -1.88 -21.46 5.99
N ALA A 97 -1.63 -20.40 6.76
CA ALA A 97 -0.53 -20.32 7.71
C ALA A 97 -0.75 -21.13 9.00
N GLY A 98 -1.92 -21.75 9.19
CA GLY A 98 -2.29 -22.46 10.41
C GLY A 98 -2.50 -21.55 11.62
N GLU A 99 -2.75 -20.26 11.40
CA GLU A 99 -3.03 -19.28 12.44
C GLU A 99 -4.54 -19.18 12.69
N THR A 100 -4.93 -19.09 13.96
CA THR A 100 -6.34 -18.83 14.32
C THR A 100 -6.53 -17.33 14.52
N LYS A 101 -7.26 -16.69 13.60
CA LYS A 101 -7.66 -15.28 13.69
C LYS A 101 -9.16 -15.13 13.55
N THR A 102 -9.77 -14.42 14.49
CA THR A 102 -11.19 -14.05 14.38
C THR A 102 -11.37 -12.96 13.33
N GLU A 103 -12.55 -12.92 12.72
CA GLU A 103 -12.89 -11.86 11.77
C GLU A 103 -12.79 -10.46 12.42
N GLN A 104 -13.11 -10.34 13.71
CA GLN A 104 -13.04 -9.08 14.45
C GLN A 104 -11.59 -8.59 14.65
N GLU A 105 -10.64 -9.49 14.93
CA GLU A 105 -9.21 -9.15 15.02
C GLU A 105 -8.67 -8.66 13.67
N ILE A 106 -9.04 -9.36 12.58
CA ILE A 106 -8.64 -8.98 11.22
C ILE A 106 -9.28 -7.64 10.85
N ALA A 107 -10.56 -7.43 11.17
CA ALA A 107 -11.26 -6.19 10.89
C ALA A 107 -10.59 -5.00 11.58
N GLY A 108 -10.14 -5.15 12.85
CA GLY A 108 -9.39 -4.12 13.56
C GLY A 108 -8.10 -3.72 12.83
N GLY A 109 -7.29 -4.69 12.44
CA GLY A 109 -6.06 -4.41 11.69
C GLY A 109 -6.32 -3.83 10.29
N VAL A 110 -7.40 -4.23 9.63
CA VAL A 110 -7.82 -3.66 8.34
C VAL A 110 -8.25 -2.18 8.49
N GLU A 111 -8.90 -1.80 9.59
CA GLU A 111 -9.18 -0.38 9.87
C GLU A 111 -7.90 0.44 10.02
N GLU A 112 -6.90 -0.10 10.72
CA GLU A 112 -5.58 0.56 10.83
C GLU A 112 -4.91 0.73 9.47
N MET A 113 -4.97 -0.29 8.61
CA MET A 113 -4.45 -0.21 7.24
C MET A 113 -5.15 0.85 6.40
N ILE A 114 -6.48 0.94 6.48
CA ILE A 114 -7.26 1.96 5.79
C ILE A 114 -6.91 3.37 6.27
N ASN A 115 -6.73 3.54 7.59
CA ASN A 115 -6.33 4.83 8.15
C ASN A 115 -4.93 5.23 7.67
N LEU A 116 -4.00 4.27 7.59
CA LEU A 116 -2.67 4.52 7.03
C LEU A 116 -2.74 4.94 5.56
N GLU A 117 -3.51 4.24 4.72
CA GLU A 117 -3.70 4.60 3.31
C GLU A 117 -4.35 5.99 3.16
N LYS A 118 -5.29 6.33 4.04
CA LYS A 118 -5.88 7.67 4.09
C LYS A 118 -4.81 8.73 4.38
N SER A 119 -3.97 8.52 5.39
CA SER A 119 -2.89 9.46 5.71
C SER A 119 -1.88 9.61 4.56
N ILE A 120 -1.56 8.51 3.86
CA ILE A 120 -0.71 8.56 2.66
C ILE A 120 -1.39 9.38 1.56
N ALA A 121 -2.69 9.16 1.33
CA ALA A 121 -3.45 9.91 0.34
C ALA A 121 -3.49 11.42 0.67
N GLU A 122 -3.58 11.78 1.96
CA GLU A 122 -3.58 13.16 2.47
C GLU A 122 -2.23 13.86 2.25
N VAL A 123 -1.12 13.15 2.48
CA VAL A 123 0.24 13.68 2.29
C VAL A 123 0.64 13.75 0.82
N GLY A 124 0.18 12.81 -0.01
CA GLY A 124 0.50 12.78 -1.43
C GLY A 124 0.07 14.05 -2.15
N GLU A 125 0.68 14.36 -3.27
CA GLU A 125 0.29 15.56 -4.03
C GLU A 125 -1.15 15.41 -4.57
N PRO A 126 -1.91 16.52 -4.73
CA PRO A 126 -3.16 16.47 -5.47
C PRO A 126 -2.86 15.95 -6.87
N GLN A 127 -3.58 14.90 -7.32
CA GLN A 127 -3.50 14.50 -8.71
C GLN A 127 -4.20 15.56 -9.56
N THR A 128 -3.50 16.64 -9.88
CA THR A 128 -3.80 17.38 -11.10
C THR A 128 -3.62 16.38 -12.22
N ILE A 129 -4.68 16.11 -12.96
CA ILE A 129 -4.63 15.34 -14.21
C ILE A 129 -3.37 15.83 -14.94
N GLU A 130 -2.32 15.01 -15.01
CA GLU A 130 -1.23 15.26 -15.92
C GLU A 130 -1.90 15.38 -17.28
N ARG A 131 -1.97 16.61 -17.79
CA ARG A 131 -2.52 16.88 -19.11
C ARG A 131 -1.70 16.02 -20.04
N GLY A 132 -2.34 14.99 -20.59
CA GLY A 132 -1.72 14.06 -21.52
C GLY A 132 -0.92 14.85 -22.54
N GLY A 133 0.39 14.61 -22.54
CA GLY A 133 1.22 14.93 -23.69
C GLY A 133 0.75 14.02 -24.82
N ALA A 134 0.03 14.61 -25.76
CA ALA A 134 -0.04 14.13 -27.13
C ALA A 134 1.17 14.68 -27.89
#